data_AF-A0AAX4J4V2-F1
#
_entry.id   AF-A0AAX4J4V2-F1
#
_cell.length_a   1.000
_cell.length_b   1.000
_cell.length_c   1.000
_cell.angle_alpha   90.00
_cell.angle_beta   90.00
_cell.angle_gamma   90.00
#
_symmetry.space_group_name_H-M   'P 1'
#
loop_
_entity.id
_entity.type
_entity.pdbx_description
1 polymer ?
#
loop_
_entity_poly.entity_id
_entity_poly.type
_entity_poly.pdbx_seq_one_letter_code
_entity_poly.pdbx_strand_id
1 'polypeptide(L)'
;MSAKNQVTPKNPLTPSDAKGSLKSFGLASPEPTPAVEDGRIEADRQRIAAAVHQLLEAPPASPGETKDNKVGGAPSDANAHLGEVALEIERILGCSDTSYAEILGVKPDSTENEKIAAWRHLGCLLHAKSTDHKDAAVAFEKLRIAAENQSVSHLDIDEVVSWNGEEKLPDLDEDTPMAEDAIPVPPAYVTDIYDKATPTLYRLGQDPTDPIALKLLQELNAKISKSNAAEKESLGTNGAEVSLDRWCIPLSFFGPHYNQVLENYNVLAKDRTNQPARNAIAKEKKLIDSLIERNHFPQAWTVETADEYLQNTDKATATAEDIKPAADEATITYPWTTAKAADGSLIIGVRKWGGFGTQVCIEMQEKDGRIIRRLESASEIGLQKVQKYWETDGFKNLAEGQSQWSYRDRNDFEELLWVTKSQTKRKNIAANNKDPNADCCVKFHDKGIQILTVTSFNKVLGPSSARAEIEKVCVRDNISPPWKAGNVSQYYDRSKVEKDPVRRRALEDAQATSSIDDRLAQRKLNLDEAAGQESRVAEQLEDRVKSLEKEMKDMRNMATTLNRNMEMLMGMFKEFMGSKKD
;
A
#
# COMPACT_ATOMS: atom_id res chain seq x y z
N MET A 1 4.44 -19.93 66.49
CA MET A 1 5.06 -18.84 67.31
C MET A 1 4.44 -17.51 66.86
N SER A 2 4.74 -16.40 67.56
CA SER A 2 4.25 -15.01 67.40
C SER A 2 3.65 -14.62 66.01
N ALA A 3 2.47 -13.99 65.88
CA ALA A 3 1.99 -12.71 66.46
C ALA A 3 2.91 -11.52 66.05
N LYS A 4 2.46 -10.37 65.52
CA LYS A 4 1.19 -9.58 65.55
C LYS A 4 0.98 -8.91 64.17
N ASN A 5 -0.16 -8.36 63.70
CA ASN A 5 -1.60 -8.20 64.05
C ASN A 5 -2.39 -8.28 62.68
N GLN A 6 -3.69 -8.03 62.42
CA GLN A 6 -4.86 -7.31 62.99
C GLN A 6 -4.82 -5.75 62.88
N VAL A 7 -5.91 -4.96 62.72
CA VAL A 7 -7.33 -5.12 62.27
C VAL A 7 -7.78 -3.67 61.85
N THR A 8 -8.34 -3.34 60.66
CA THR A 8 -9.79 -3.33 60.23
C THR A 8 -10.80 -2.66 61.20
N PRO A 9 -12.08 -2.33 60.82
CA PRO A 9 -12.72 -1.99 59.52
C PRO A 9 -13.75 -0.80 59.59
N LYS A 10 -14.61 -0.65 58.55
CA LYS A 10 -16.05 -0.20 58.54
C LYS A 10 -16.49 1.28 58.30
N ASN A 11 -17.41 1.42 57.32
CA ASN A 11 -18.50 2.43 57.17
C ASN A 11 -19.60 2.23 58.26
N PRO A 12 -20.67 3.06 58.47
CA PRO A 12 -21.35 3.97 57.49
C PRO A 12 -22.08 5.26 58.02
N LEU A 13 -22.78 5.94 57.09
CA LEU A 13 -24.04 6.74 57.23
C LEU A 13 -24.08 8.08 58.02
N THR A 14 -25.02 8.94 57.60
CA THR A 14 -25.35 10.31 58.10
C THR A 14 -26.50 10.31 59.11
N PRO A 15 -26.71 11.38 59.91
CA PRO A 15 -27.75 12.38 59.57
C PRO A 15 -27.55 13.84 60.09
N SER A 16 -28.52 14.70 59.73
CA SER A 16 -29.04 15.95 60.35
C SER A 16 -28.93 16.12 61.90
N ASP A 17 -29.18 17.28 62.53
CA ASP A 17 -29.77 18.58 62.13
C ASP A 17 -29.14 19.72 62.99
N ALA A 18 -29.46 21.04 63.00
CA ALA A 18 -30.53 21.92 62.46
C ALA A 18 -29.93 23.35 62.29
N LYS A 19 -30.55 24.46 61.84
CA LYS A 19 -31.94 24.96 61.63
C LYS A 19 -31.95 25.77 60.30
N GLY A 20 -32.99 26.41 59.74
CA GLY A 20 -34.33 26.86 60.16
C GLY A 20 -34.36 28.40 60.16
N SER A 21 -35.18 29.11 59.35
CA SER A 21 -36.32 28.70 58.50
C SER A 21 -36.37 29.61 57.21
N LEU A 22 -37.43 29.99 56.48
CA LEU A 22 -38.90 30.06 56.72
C LEU A 22 -39.72 29.94 55.38
N LYS A 23 -40.86 30.62 55.28
CA LYS A 23 -41.96 30.57 54.26
C LYS A 23 -41.87 31.73 53.22
N SER A 24 -42.53 31.73 52.04
CA SER A 24 -43.43 30.75 51.37
C SER A 24 -43.79 31.13 49.91
N PHE A 25 -44.03 30.11 49.07
CA PHE A 25 -44.94 30.03 47.89
C PHE A 25 -45.06 31.20 46.88
N GLY A 26 -44.71 30.92 45.62
CA GLY A 26 -45.06 31.64 44.40
C GLY A 26 -44.95 30.71 43.17
N LEU A 27 -45.65 31.02 42.07
CA LEU A 27 -45.71 30.17 40.85
C LEU A 27 -45.07 30.85 39.62
N ALA A 28 -44.85 30.03 38.58
CA ALA A 28 -44.40 30.36 37.23
C ALA A 28 -42.92 30.74 37.04
N SER A 29 -42.30 30.13 36.03
CA SER A 29 -40.97 30.49 35.52
C SER A 29 -41.07 31.68 34.56
N PRO A 30 -40.20 32.70 34.67
CA PRO A 30 -39.94 33.62 33.57
C PRO A 30 -39.02 32.99 32.52
N GLU A 31 -39.06 33.51 31.29
CA GLU A 31 -38.33 33.00 30.13
C GLU A 31 -36.82 33.33 30.17
N PRO A 32 -35.95 32.53 29.50
CA PRO A 32 -34.58 32.92 29.26
C PRO A 32 -34.52 34.10 28.27
N THR A 33 -33.82 35.18 28.63
CA THR A 33 -33.59 36.31 27.72
C THR A 33 -32.62 35.88 26.60
N PRO A 34 -32.95 36.10 25.31
CA PRO A 34 -32.06 35.75 24.20
C PRO A 34 -30.72 36.51 24.21
N ALA A 35 -29.69 35.89 23.63
CA ALA A 35 -28.37 36.49 23.45
C ALA A 35 -28.36 37.53 22.30
N VAL A 36 -27.37 38.42 22.31
CA VAL A 36 -27.36 39.67 21.51
C VAL A 36 -26.89 39.47 20.05
N GLU A 37 -26.43 38.28 19.66
CA GLU A 37 -25.63 38.11 18.43
C GLU A 37 -26.43 37.86 17.15
N ASP A 38 -27.64 37.28 17.23
CA ASP A 38 -28.43 36.88 16.04
C ASP A 38 -28.80 38.08 15.14
N GLY A 39 -28.94 39.28 15.73
CA GLY A 39 -29.29 40.50 15.01
C GLY A 39 -28.22 40.99 14.02
N ARG A 40 -26.95 40.57 14.18
CA ARG A 40 -25.86 40.94 13.25
C ARG A 40 -25.84 40.05 12.01
N ILE A 41 -26.16 38.76 12.17
CA ILE A 41 -26.08 37.76 11.10
C ILE A 41 -27.15 38.03 10.03
N GLU A 42 -28.38 38.32 10.45
CA GLU A 42 -29.49 38.58 9.52
C GLU A 42 -29.34 39.92 8.78
N ALA A 43 -28.80 40.95 9.44
CA ALA A 43 -28.52 42.24 8.80
C ALA A 43 -27.47 42.12 7.67
N ASP A 44 -26.48 41.24 7.81
CA ASP A 44 -25.46 41.02 6.78
C ASP A 44 -25.98 40.15 5.63
N ARG A 45 -26.76 39.12 5.96
CA ARG A 45 -27.47 38.28 4.98
C ARG A 45 -28.36 39.09 4.05
N GLN A 46 -29.05 40.10 4.57
CA GLN A 46 -29.89 41.00 3.77
C GLN A 46 -29.08 41.92 2.84
N ARG A 47 -27.86 42.35 3.23
CA ARG A 47 -26.95 43.09 2.33
C ARG A 47 -26.47 42.23 1.16
N ILE A 48 -26.10 40.98 1.44
CA ILE A 48 -25.66 40.03 0.41
C ILE A 48 -26.81 39.72 -0.57
N ALA A 49 -28.02 39.49 -0.06
CA ALA A 49 -29.21 39.25 -0.90
C ALA A 49 -29.52 40.45 -1.82
N ALA A 50 -29.41 41.69 -1.31
CA ALA A 50 -29.63 42.90 -2.12
C ALA A 50 -28.59 43.07 -3.23
N ALA A 51 -27.31 42.77 -2.96
CA ALA A 51 -26.24 42.82 -3.96
C ALA A 51 -26.45 41.81 -5.10
N VAL A 52 -26.87 40.57 -4.76
CA VAL A 52 -27.16 39.53 -5.77
C VAL A 52 -28.36 39.92 -6.64
N HIS A 53 -29.39 40.58 -6.10
CA HIS A 53 -30.55 41.00 -6.89
C HIS A 53 -30.21 42.12 -7.90
N GLN A 54 -29.24 42.99 -7.60
CA GLN A 54 -28.78 44.01 -8.57
C GLN A 54 -27.97 43.44 -9.74
N LEU A 55 -27.36 42.26 -9.57
CA LEU A 55 -26.58 41.57 -10.61
C LEU A 55 -27.44 40.79 -11.62
N LEU A 56 -28.76 40.65 -11.40
CA LEU A 56 -29.66 39.79 -12.18
C LEU A 56 -30.63 40.54 -13.11
N GLU A 57 -30.68 41.88 -13.09
CA GLU A 57 -31.66 42.68 -13.86
C GLU A 57 -31.09 43.42 -15.09
N ALA A 58 -29.92 43.03 -15.60
CA ALA A 58 -29.32 43.61 -16.82
C ALA A 58 -29.73 42.84 -18.10
N PRO A 59 -30.50 43.43 -19.04
CA PRO A 59 -30.91 42.77 -20.27
C PRO A 59 -29.82 42.80 -21.38
N PRO A 60 -29.78 41.80 -22.28
CA PRO A 60 -28.72 41.68 -23.30
C PRO A 60 -29.01 42.48 -24.59
N ALA A 61 -27.97 43.08 -25.18
CA ALA A 61 -28.02 43.68 -26.51
C ALA A 61 -26.65 43.71 -27.22
N SER A 62 -26.66 43.53 -28.54
CA SER A 62 -25.51 43.59 -29.47
C SER A 62 -26.06 43.58 -30.92
N PRO A 63 -25.36 44.07 -31.97
CA PRO A 63 -24.21 44.98 -32.04
C PRO A 63 -24.56 46.32 -32.77
N GLY A 64 -23.66 47.32 -32.78
CA GLY A 64 -23.86 48.54 -33.59
C GLY A 64 -22.77 49.61 -33.48
N GLU A 65 -22.33 50.13 -34.61
CA GLU A 65 -21.13 50.95 -34.87
C GLU A 65 -21.06 52.39 -34.29
N THR A 66 -19.88 53.01 -34.52
CA THR A 66 -19.58 54.46 -34.61
C THR A 66 -19.47 55.34 -33.35
N LYS A 67 -18.21 55.81 -33.15
CA LYS A 67 -17.74 57.17 -32.78
C LYS A 67 -18.84 58.26 -32.65
N ASP A 68 -18.75 59.22 -31.71
CA ASP A 68 -17.54 59.99 -31.33
C ASP A 68 -17.67 60.67 -29.94
N ASN A 69 -16.51 60.98 -29.31
CA ASN A 69 -16.24 62.09 -28.35
C ASN A 69 -17.41 62.76 -27.55
N LYS A 70 -17.44 62.92 -26.21
CA LYS A 70 -16.33 63.33 -25.30
C LYS A 70 -16.75 63.45 -23.81
N VAL A 71 -15.94 62.88 -22.90
CA VAL A 71 -15.67 63.28 -21.48
C VAL A 71 -16.81 63.37 -20.45
N GLY A 72 -16.70 62.49 -19.44
CA GLY A 72 -17.27 62.60 -18.09
C GLY A 72 -16.53 61.62 -17.16
N GLY A 73 -15.22 61.84 -16.97
CA GLY A 73 -14.30 60.80 -16.50
C GLY A 73 -14.25 60.60 -14.98
N ALA A 74 -14.46 59.36 -14.54
CA ALA A 74 -13.91 58.83 -13.30
C ALA A 74 -12.46 58.33 -13.54
N PRO A 75 -11.58 58.29 -12.51
CA PRO A 75 -10.23 57.77 -12.67
C PRO A 75 -10.23 56.26 -12.92
N SER A 76 -9.37 55.80 -13.82
CA SER A 76 -9.11 54.37 -14.08
C SER A 76 -8.17 53.78 -13.04
N ASP A 77 -8.32 52.49 -12.72
CA ASP A 77 -7.49 51.73 -11.76
C ASP A 77 -5.98 51.84 -12.03
N ALA A 78 -5.56 52.07 -13.28
CA ALA A 78 -4.17 52.32 -13.63
C ALA A 78 -3.54 53.50 -12.85
N ASN A 79 -4.33 54.53 -12.51
CA ASN A 79 -3.86 55.66 -11.70
C ASN A 79 -3.76 55.31 -10.20
N ALA A 80 -4.49 54.31 -9.71
CA ALA A 80 -4.37 53.84 -8.32
C ALA A 80 -3.07 53.06 -8.15
N HIS A 81 -2.80 52.12 -9.06
CA HIS A 81 -1.60 51.29 -9.05
C HIS A 81 -0.30 52.12 -9.21
N LEU A 82 -0.31 53.13 -10.09
CA LEU A 82 0.81 54.09 -10.20
C LEU A 82 1.05 54.90 -8.91
N GLY A 83 0.00 55.19 -8.13
CA GLY A 83 0.14 55.86 -6.83
C GLY A 83 0.72 54.95 -5.74
N GLU A 84 0.29 53.70 -5.72
CA GLU A 84 0.79 52.64 -4.84
C GLU A 84 2.29 52.38 -5.06
N VAL A 85 2.71 52.20 -6.31
CA VAL A 85 4.13 52.05 -6.68
C VAL A 85 4.98 53.24 -6.19
N ALA A 86 4.51 54.47 -6.38
CA ALA A 86 5.26 55.66 -5.99
C ALA A 86 5.44 55.77 -4.46
N LEU A 87 4.38 55.54 -3.69
CA LEU A 87 4.42 55.54 -2.23
C LEU A 87 5.39 54.49 -1.67
N GLU A 88 5.38 53.30 -2.26
CA GLU A 88 6.17 52.17 -1.76
C GLU A 88 7.65 52.27 -2.13
N ILE A 89 7.97 52.91 -3.26
CA ILE A 89 9.33 53.36 -3.61
C ILE A 89 9.83 54.40 -2.60
N GLU A 90 9.04 55.42 -2.28
CA GLU A 90 9.42 56.42 -1.26
C GLU A 90 9.64 55.77 0.12
N ARG A 91 8.79 54.80 0.50
CA ARG A 91 8.95 54.02 1.75
C ARG A 91 10.26 53.23 1.76
N ILE A 92 10.49 52.38 0.77
CA ILE A 92 11.66 51.48 0.72
C ILE A 92 12.98 52.25 0.66
N LEU A 93 13.03 53.36 -0.09
CA LEU A 93 14.22 54.21 -0.14
C LEU A 93 14.43 54.97 1.18
N GLY A 94 13.35 55.35 1.88
CA GLY A 94 13.38 56.05 3.17
C GLY A 94 13.76 55.18 4.38
N CYS A 95 13.54 53.86 4.33
CA CYS A 95 13.99 52.93 5.39
C CYS A 95 15.53 52.93 5.53
N SER A 96 16.05 52.61 6.72
CA SER A 96 17.51 52.49 6.90
C SER A 96 18.07 51.25 6.20
N ASP A 97 19.30 51.31 5.69
CA ASP A 97 19.93 50.22 4.91
C ASP A 97 20.19 48.93 5.73
N THR A 98 19.92 48.93 7.04
CA THR A 98 19.97 47.76 7.92
C THR A 98 18.61 47.33 8.46
N SER A 99 17.53 48.06 8.17
CA SER A 99 16.16 47.75 8.60
C SER A 99 15.50 46.71 7.68
N TYR A 100 16.11 45.54 7.47
CA TYR A 100 15.70 44.61 6.40
C TYR A 100 14.24 44.14 6.50
N ALA A 101 13.72 43.87 7.70
CA ALA A 101 12.30 43.52 7.88
C ALA A 101 11.37 44.70 7.53
N GLU A 102 11.76 45.92 7.90
CA GLU A 102 11.03 47.16 7.58
C GLU A 102 11.00 47.39 6.05
N ILE A 103 12.13 47.19 5.37
CA ILE A 103 12.23 47.29 3.90
C ILE A 103 11.25 46.33 3.23
N LEU A 104 11.23 45.04 3.64
CA LEU A 104 10.25 44.05 3.17
C LEU A 104 8.80 44.30 3.62
N GLY A 105 8.54 45.29 4.48
CA GLY A 105 7.19 45.55 5.02
C GLY A 105 6.68 44.53 6.04
N VAL A 106 7.56 43.67 6.56
CA VAL A 106 7.22 42.56 7.48
C VAL A 106 7.65 42.86 8.91
N LYS A 107 7.09 42.14 9.89
CA LYS A 107 7.54 42.22 11.29
C LYS A 107 8.85 41.43 11.46
N PRO A 108 9.72 41.79 12.43
CA PRO A 108 10.98 41.07 12.69
C PRO A 108 10.80 39.58 13.07
N ASP A 109 9.62 39.20 13.55
CA ASP A 109 9.21 37.86 13.98
C ASP A 109 8.37 37.10 12.94
N SER A 110 8.22 37.63 11.72
CA SER A 110 7.43 37.00 10.65
C SER A 110 8.06 35.69 10.14
N THR A 111 7.20 34.77 9.73
CA THR A 111 7.58 33.47 9.16
C THR A 111 8.28 33.60 7.80
N GLU A 112 8.93 32.51 7.39
CA GLU A 112 9.61 32.41 6.09
C GLU A 112 8.64 32.61 4.92
N ASN A 113 7.45 31.99 4.96
CA ASN A 113 6.41 32.17 3.96
C ASN A 113 5.89 33.62 3.89
N GLU A 114 5.69 34.30 5.02
CA GLU A 114 5.29 35.72 5.04
C GLU A 114 6.36 36.62 4.40
N LYS A 115 7.65 36.31 4.60
CA LYS A 115 8.78 37.02 3.96
C LYS A 115 8.84 36.76 2.46
N ILE A 116 8.67 35.52 2.01
CA ILE A 116 8.66 35.17 0.58
C ILE A 116 7.45 35.81 -0.11
N ALA A 117 6.25 35.78 0.50
CA ALA A 117 5.06 36.42 -0.04
C ALA A 117 5.23 37.95 -0.16
N ALA A 118 5.77 38.61 0.86
CA ALA A 118 6.08 40.04 0.81
C ALA A 118 7.14 40.38 -0.26
N TRP A 119 8.18 39.55 -0.39
CA TRP A 119 9.19 39.66 -1.44
C TRP A 119 8.60 39.50 -2.85
N ARG A 120 7.80 38.45 -3.11
CA ARG A 120 7.12 38.26 -4.41
C ARG A 120 6.19 39.44 -4.73
N HIS A 121 5.38 39.89 -3.77
CA HIS A 121 4.45 41.00 -3.98
C HIS A 121 5.17 42.32 -4.28
N LEU A 122 6.07 42.77 -3.40
CA LEU A 122 6.80 44.03 -3.57
C LEU A 122 7.80 43.97 -4.74
N GLY A 123 8.42 42.82 -4.97
CA GLY A 123 9.32 42.60 -6.08
C GLY A 123 8.60 42.71 -7.43
N CYS A 124 7.45 42.04 -7.61
CA CYS A 124 6.62 42.20 -8.80
C CYS A 124 6.08 43.62 -8.97
N LEU A 125 5.72 44.31 -7.87
CA LEU A 125 5.27 45.71 -7.91
C LEU A 125 6.38 46.67 -8.42
N LEU A 126 7.64 46.41 -8.06
CA LEU A 126 8.79 47.25 -8.38
C LEU A 126 9.61 46.76 -9.58
N HIS A 127 9.23 45.65 -10.20
CA HIS A 127 10.00 45.03 -11.27
C HIS A 127 10.06 45.93 -12.52
N ALA A 128 11.17 45.89 -13.26
CA ALA A 128 11.38 46.67 -14.49
C ALA A 128 10.49 46.25 -15.69
N LYS A 129 9.55 45.32 -15.47
CA LYS A 129 8.46 44.96 -16.40
C LYS A 129 7.09 45.47 -15.95
N SER A 130 6.97 45.89 -14.70
CA SER A 130 5.74 46.31 -14.03
C SER A 130 5.61 47.83 -13.98
N THR A 131 6.74 48.55 -13.84
CA THR A 131 6.76 50.02 -13.71
C THR A 131 7.93 50.68 -14.42
N ASP A 132 7.63 51.79 -15.11
CA ASP A 132 8.61 52.72 -15.70
C ASP A 132 9.12 53.78 -14.67
N HIS A 133 8.77 53.66 -13.38
CA HIS A 133 9.17 54.68 -12.41
C HIS A 133 10.70 54.74 -12.23
N LYS A 134 11.27 55.92 -12.45
CA LYS A 134 12.72 56.19 -12.55
C LYS A 134 13.57 55.61 -11.39
N ASP A 135 13.01 55.53 -10.18
CA ASP A 135 13.71 55.08 -8.97
C ASP A 135 13.39 53.61 -8.61
N ALA A 136 12.49 52.93 -9.34
CA ALA A 136 12.01 51.58 -9.02
C ALA A 136 13.15 50.56 -8.98
N ALA A 137 14.08 50.62 -9.93
CA ALA A 137 15.26 49.74 -9.95
C ALA A 137 16.15 49.89 -8.70
N VAL A 138 16.20 51.08 -8.09
CA VAL A 138 16.97 51.34 -6.86
C VAL A 138 16.22 50.80 -5.64
N ALA A 139 14.90 50.97 -5.59
CA ALA A 139 14.06 50.38 -4.55
C ALA A 139 14.05 48.84 -4.63
N PHE A 140 13.98 48.26 -5.83
CA PHE A 140 14.02 46.82 -6.08
C PHE A 140 15.36 46.21 -5.62
N GLU A 141 16.50 46.83 -5.94
CA GLU A 141 17.81 46.33 -5.46
C GLU A 141 17.94 46.43 -3.92
N LYS A 142 17.43 47.49 -3.30
CA LYS A 142 17.39 47.63 -1.83
C LYS A 142 16.46 46.58 -1.19
N LEU A 143 15.33 46.26 -1.83
CA LEU A 143 14.42 45.18 -1.44
C LEU A 143 15.09 43.80 -1.57
N ARG A 144 15.83 43.57 -2.66
CA ARG A 144 16.57 42.31 -2.93
C ARG A 144 17.61 42.02 -1.85
N ILE A 145 18.42 43.02 -1.49
CA ILE A 145 19.40 42.93 -0.39
C ILE A 145 18.69 42.66 0.96
N ALA A 146 17.51 43.23 1.19
CA ALA A 146 16.73 42.96 2.39
C ALA A 146 16.14 41.53 2.42
N ALA A 147 15.74 40.98 1.27
CA ALA A 147 15.30 39.59 1.15
C ALA A 147 16.43 38.60 1.51
N GLU A 148 17.63 38.79 0.93
CA GLU A 148 18.83 38.00 1.26
C GLU A 148 19.12 38.04 2.77
N ASN A 149 19.11 39.24 3.37
CA ASN A 149 19.41 39.44 4.80
C ASN A 149 18.24 39.06 5.74
N GLN A 150 17.09 38.66 5.21
CA GLN A 150 15.98 38.08 5.96
C GLN A 150 15.83 36.57 5.75
N SER A 151 16.79 35.95 5.05
CA SER A 151 16.86 34.51 4.75
C SER A 151 15.79 34.01 3.78
N VAL A 152 15.33 34.87 2.86
CA VAL A 152 14.62 34.41 1.65
C VAL A 152 15.59 33.60 0.79
N SER A 153 15.14 32.47 0.23
CA SER A 153 15.97 31.60 -0.60
C SER A 153 16.40 32.31 -1.90
N HIS A 154 17.62 32.03 -2.35
CA HIS A 154 18.10 32.47 -3.67
C HIS A 154 17.16 32.07 -4.82
N LEU A 155 16.46 30.93 -4.72
CA LEU A 155 15.51 30.49 -5.76
C LEU A 155 14.29 31.41 -5.86
N ASP A 156 13.69 31.82 -4.73
CA ASP A 156 12.58 32.77 -4.70
C ASP A 156 13.02 34.19 -5.10
N ILE A 157 14.30 34.53 -4.89
CA ILE A 157 14.90 35.79 -5.37
C ILE A 157 15.07 35.74 -6.89
N ASP A 158 15.69 34.69 -7.42
CA ASP A 158 15.95 34.53 -8.85
C ASP A 158 14.66 34.39 -9.68
N GLU A 159 13.59 33.80 -9.12
CA GLU A 159 12.25 33.76 -9.71
C GLU A 159 11.70 35.17 -10.00
N VAL A 160 11.70 36.03 -8.98
CA VAL A 160 11.19 37.42 -9.06
C VAL A 160 12.10 38.30 -9.91
N VAL A 161 13.42 38.10 -9.87
CA VAL A 161 14.41 38.80 -10.71
C VAL A 161 14.28 38.41 -12.19
N SER A 162 13.92 37.15 -12.48
CA SER A 162 13.78 36.62 -13.85
C SER A 162 12.38 36.82 -14.43
N TRP A 163 11.45 37.42 -13.67
CA TRP A 163 10.04 37.48 -13.98
C TRP A 163 9.73 38.24 -15.28
N ASN A 164 8.84 37.69 -16.11
CA ASN A 164 8.52 38.25 -17.43
C ASN A 164 7.59 39.48 -17.40
N GLY A 165 6.80 39.64 -16.33
CA GLY A 165 5.78 40.70 -16.18
C GLY A 165 4.38 40.34 -16.68
N GLU A 166 4.16 39.15 -17.23
CA GLU A 166 2.88 38.74 -17.84
C GLU A 166 2.13 37.68 -17.02
N GLU A 167 2.87 36.79 -16.34
CA GLU A 167 2.32 35.67 -15.57
C GLU A 167 2.25 36.03 -14.08
N LYS A 168 1.20 35.61 -13.35
CA LYS A 168 1.22 35.71 -11.89
C LYS A 168 2.16 34.64 -11.34
N LEU A 169 3.14 35.04 -10.52
CA LEU A 169 3.91 34.07 -9.73
C LEU A 169 2.94 33.27 -8.85
N PRO A 170 3.14 31.95 -8.70
CA PRO A 170 2.21 31.10 -7.96
C PRO A 170 2.16 31.51 -6.48
N ASP A 171 0.96 31.44 -5.90
CA ASP A 171 0.77 31.54 -4.46
C ASP A 171 1.47 30.35 -3.78
N LEU A 172 2.07 30.57 -2.60
CA LEU A 172 2.94 29.58 -1.92
C LEU A 172 2.23 28.28 -1.49
N ASP A 173 0.90 28.23 -1.58
CA ASP A 173 0.08 27.04 -1.31
C ASP A 173 -0.22 26.20 -2.56
N GLU A 174 0.06 26.70 -3.78
CA GLU A 174 -0.05 25.95 -5.03
C GLU A 174 1.33 25.56 -5.59
N ASP A 175 1.83 24.40 -5.17
CA ASP A 175 2.88 23.60 -5.82
C ASP A 175 2.52 23.37 -7.31
N THR A 176 2.77 24.37 -8.15
CA THR A 176 2.46 24.35 -9.58
C THR A 176 3.57 23.59 -10.28
N PRO A 177 3.35 22.35 -10.76
CA PRO A 177 4.44 21.55 -11.27
C PRO A 177 4.97 22.17 -12.57
N MET A 178 6.29 22.28 -12.69
CA MET A 178 6.91 22.47 -14.00
C MET A 178 6.38 21.40 -14.96
N ALA A 179 6.19 21.76 -16.23
CA ALA A 179 5.70 20.85 -17.25
C ALA A 179 6.73 19.73 -17.53
N GLU A 180 6.67 18.65 -16.74
CA GLU A 180 7.47 17.44 -16.92
C GLU A 180 7.11 16.75 -18.25
N ASP A 181 8.12 16.25 -18.96
CA ASP A 181 7.92 15.53 -20.21
C ASP A 181 6.94 14.36 -20.05
N ALA A 182 5.96 14.29 -20.96
CA ALA A 182 4.93 13.26 -20.93
C ALA A 182 5.54 11.87 -21.11
N ILE A 183 5.47 11.04 -20.08
CA ILE A 183 6.01 9.68 -20.09
C ILE A 183 5.29 8.88 -21.20
N PRO A 184 6.02 8.21 -22.11
CA PRO A 184 5.41 7.46 -23.22
C PRO A 184 4.52 6.33 -22.69
N VAL A 185 3.43 6.04 -23.40
CA VAL A 185 2.50 4.95 -23.07
C VAL A 185 3.27 3.61 -22.99
N PRO A 186 3.12 2.83 -21.91
CA PRO A 186 3.86 1.59 -21.71
C PRO A 186 3.50 0.53 -22.77
N PRO A 187 4.49 -0.21 -23.31
CA PRO A 187 4.22 -1.31 -24.23
C PRO A 187 3.52 -2.47 -23.51
N ALA A 188 2.81 -3.31 -24.27
CA ALA A 188 1.95 -4.36 -23.71
C ALA A 188 2.64 -5.28 -22.70
N TYR A 189 3.94 -5.60 -22.85
CA TYR A 189 4.68 -6.45 -21.89
C TYR A 189 4.82 -5.81 -20.50
N VAL A 190 4.83 -4.48 -20.41
CA VAL A 190 4.86 -3.72 -19.15
C VAL A 190 3.47 -3.73 -18.51
N THR A 191 2.41 -3.57 -19.31
CA THR A 191 1.02 -3.69 -18.85
C THR A 191 0.79 -5.10 -18.27
N ASP A 192 1.27 -6.13 -18.97
CA ASP A 192 1.30 -7.53 -18.53
C ASP A 192 2.03 -7.70 -17.17
N ILE A 193 3.03 -6.87 -16.87
CA ILE A 193 3.75 -6.86 -15.58
C ILE A 193 2.94 -6.11 -14.52
N TYR A 194 2.25 -5.02 -14.86
CA TYR A 194 1.36 -4.30 -13.95
C TYR A 194 0.16 -5.16 -13.50
N ASP A 195 -0.45 -5.93 -14.39
CA ASP A 195 -1.50 -6.90 -14.03
C ASP A 195 -0.99 -7.94 -13.02
N LYS A 196 0.25 -8.40 -13.18
CA LYS A 196 0.92 -9.33 -12.24
C LYS A 196 1.34 -8.66 -10.94
N ALA A 197 1.63 -7.36 -10.97
CA ALA A 197 1.96 -6.55 -9.79
C ALA A 197 0.72 -6.20 -8.96
N THR A 198 -0.43 -5.98 -9.59
CA THR A 198 -1.66 -5.45 -8.97
C THR A 198 -2.08 -6.20 -7.67
N PRO A 199 -2.16 -7.55 -7.61
CA PRO A 199 -2.47 -8.27 -6.38
C PRO A 199 -1.41 -8.09 -5.27
N THR A 200 -0.17 -7.82 -5.66
CA THR A 200 0.96 -7.57 -4.75
C THR A 200 0.94 -6.13 -4.24
N LEU A 201 0.49 -5.18 -5.07
CA LEU A 201 0.36 -3.78 -4.66
C LEU A 201 -0.87 -3.55 -3.76
N TYR A 202 -1.99 -4.25 -3.97
CA TYR A 202 -3.09 -4.28 -2.99
C TYR A 202 -2.64 -4.79 -1.62
N ARG A 203 -1.76 -5.80 -1.59
CA ARG A 203 -1.16 -6.30 -0.34
C ARG A 203 -0.25 -5.24 0.30
N LEU A 204 0.50 -4.48 -0.48
CA LEU A 204 1.26 -3.32 0.00
C LEU A 204 0.34 -2.19 0.53
N GLY A 205 -0.85 -2.02 -0.04
CA GLY A 205 -1.90 -1.13 0.49
C GLY A 205 -2.58 -1.61 1.78
N GLN A 206 -2.27 -2.83 2.26
CA GLN A 206 -2.74 -3.39 3.53
C GLN A 206 -1.61 -3.48 4.57
N ASP A 207 -0.40 -3.82 4.13
CA ASP A 207 0.84 -3.76 4.91
C ASP A 207 1.94 -3.13 4.03
N PRO A 208 2.18 -1.81 4.16
CA PRO A 208 3.21 -1.09 3.39
C PRO A 208 4.65 -1.54 3.71
N THR A 209 4.83 -2.34 4.76
CA THR A 209 6.13 -2.85 5.19
C THR A 209 6.39 -4.30 4.77
N ASP A 210 5.42 -4.97 4.13
CA ASP A 210 5.49 -6.40 3.83
C ASP A 210 6.71 -6.75 2.95
N PRO A 211 7.72 -7.45 3.51
CA PRO A 211 8.98 -7.69 2.82
C PRO A 211 8.85 -8.70 1.68
N ILE A 212 7.77 -9.48 1.64
CA ILE A 212 7.47 -10.41 0.54
C ILE A 212 6.82 -9.63 -0.61
N ALA A 213 5.89 -8.71 -0.32
CA ALA A 213 5.28 -7.85 -1.32
C ALA A 213 6.33 -6.94 -1.98
N LEU A 214 7.14 -6.24 -1.18
CA LEU A 214 8.22 -5.38 -1.66
C LEU A 214 9.23 -6.15 -2.53
N LYS A 215 9.67 -7.35 -2.10
CA LYS A 215 10.60 -8.17 -2.90
C LYS A 215 9.99 -8.64 -4.22
N LEU A 216 8.73 -9.06 -4.23
CA LEU A 216 8.04 -9.49 -5.45
C LEU A 216 7.91 -8.32 -6.45
N LEU A 217 7.62 -7.11 -5.97
CA LEU A 217 7.57 -5.92 -6.82
C LEU A 217 8.96 -5.52 -7.34
N GLN A 218 10.02 -5.64 -6.54
CA GLN A 218 11.41 -5.48 -7.01
C GLN A 218 11.77 -6.51 -8.10
N GLU A 219 11.36 -7.77 -7.95
CA GLU A 219 11.53 -8.83 -8.96
C GLU A 219 10.68 -8.62 -10.23
N LEU A 220 9.68 -7.72 -10.20
CA LEU A 220 8.93 -7.28 -11.38
C LEU A 220 9.59 -6.05 -12.04
N ASN A 221 9.99 -5.05 -11.27
CA ASN A 221 10.77 -3.90 -11.76
C ASN A 221 12.06 -4.36 -12.46
N ALA A 222 12.80 -5.32 -11.89
CA ALA A 222 14.00 -5.88 -12.50
C ALA A 222 13.77 -6.52 -13.89
N LYS A 223 12.53 -6.91 -14.23
CA LYS A 223 12.15 -7.38 -15.57
C LYS A 223 11.90 -6.20 -16.52
N ILE A 224 11.25 -5.15 -16.04
CA ILE A 224 11.04 -3.89 -16.79
C ILE A 224 12.40 -3.27 -17.13
N SER A 225 13.27 -3.04 -16.13
CA SER A 225 14.61 -2.47 -16.34
C SER A 225 15.49 -3.31 -17.25
N LYS A 226 15.35 -4.65 -17.24
CA LYS A 226 16.07 -5.52 -18.17
C LYS A 226 15.59 -5.36 -19.62
N SER A 227 14.28 -5.19 -19.84
CA SER A 227 13.75 -4.87 -21.17
C SER A 227 14.18 -3.48 -21.62
N ASN A 228 14.12 -2.47 -20.74
CA ASN A 228 14.59 -1.10 -21.03
C ASN A 228 16.08 -1.08 -21.40
N ALA A 229 16.91 -1.90 -20.74
CA ALA A 229 18.33 -2.06 -21.09
C ALA A 229 18.53 -2.66 -22.49
N ALA A 230 17.74 -3.66 -22.87
CA ALA A 230 17.81 -4.28 -24.20
C ALA A 230 17.28 -3.34 -25.31
N GLU A 231 16.24 -2.55 -25.03
CA GLU A 231 15.76 -1.48 -25.93
C GLU A 231 16.84 -0.41 -26.12
N LYS A 232 17.47 0.04 -25.02
CA LYS A 232 18.59 1.00 -25.03
C LYS A 232 19.78 0.49 -25.85
N GLU A 233 20.15 -0.77 -25.69
CA GLU A 233 21.21 -1.43 -26.48
C GLU A 233 20.84 -1.49 -27.97
N SER A 234 19.59 -1.87 -28.28
CA SER A 234 19.09 -1.94 -29.68
C SER A 234 18.98 -0.57 -30.38
N LEU A 235 18.86 0.53 -29.63
CA LEU A 235 18.79 1.90 -30.16
C LEU A 235 20.16 2.59 -30.25
N GLY A 236 21.21 2.01 -29.66
CA GLY A 236 22.59 2.52 -29.73
C GLY A 236 22.70 3.97 -29.23
N THR A 237 23.25 4.86 -30.06
CA THR A 237 23.36 6.31 -29.76
C THR A 237 22.01 6.96 -29.45
N ASN A 238 20.93 6.47 -30.06
CA ASN A 238 19.59 7.03 -29.92
C ASN A 238 18.89 6.45 -28.67
N GLY A 239 19.48 5.44 -28.01
CA GLY A 239 19.00 4.88 -26.75
C GLY A 239 19.40 5.70 -25.53
N ALA A 240 20.20 6.76 -25.67
CA ALA A 240 20.76 7.53 -24.55
C ALA A 240 19.69 8.00 -23.54
N GLU A 241 18.55 8.47 -24.04
CA GLU A 241 17.39 9.00 -23.29
C GLU A 241 16.49 7.90 -22.68
N VAL A 242 16.73 6.62 -22.97
CA VAL A 242 15.99 5.52 -22.35
C VAL A 242 16.51 5.33 -20.92
N SER A 243 15.73 5.74 -19.92
CA SER A 243 16.01 5.42 -18.52
C SER A 243 15.77 3.93 -18.25
N LEU A 244 16.61 3.31 -17.40
CA LEU A 244 16.41 1.93 -16.94
C LEU A 244 15.18 1.82 -16.02
N ASP A 245 14.80 2.92 -15.37
CA ASP A 245 13.65 2.98 -14.46
C ASP A 245 12.36 3.45 -15.15
N ARG A 246 12.40 3.68 -16.47
CA ARG A 246 11.21 4.00 -17.28
C ARG A 246 10.14 2.92 -17.04
N TRP A 247 8.93 3.34 -16.67
CA TRP A 247 7.81 2.46 -16.33
C TRP A 247 7.97 1.55 -15.09
N CYS A 248 9.06 1.63 -14.33
CA CYS A 248 9.20 0.88 -13.08
C CYS A 248 8.25 1.41 -11.99
N ILE A 249 7.78 0.51 -11.11
CA ILE A 249 6.85 0.85 -10.03
C ILE A 249 7.63 1.54 -8.90
N PRO A 250 7.37 2.81 -8.54
CA PRO A 250 8.14 3.54 -7.52
C PRO A 250 7.74 3.11 -6.10
N LEU A 251 8.40 2.07 -5.59
CA LEU A 251 8.10 1.52 -4.26
C LEU A 251 8.44 2.48 -3.10
N SER A 252 9.41 3.37 -3.32
CA SER A 252 9.73 4.49 -2.44
C SER A 252 8.63 5.55 -2.35
N PHE A 253 7.68 5.55 -3.29
CA PHE A 253 6.48 6.38 -3.23
C PHE A 253 5.31 5.57 -2.66
N PHE A 254 4.90 4.49 -3.34
CA PHE A 254 3.67 3.77 -2.97
C PHE A 254 3.67 3.24 -1.52
N GLY A 255 4.79 2.76 -0.99
CA GLY A 255 4.88 2.31 0.41
C GLY A 255 4.59 3.44 1.41
N PRO A 256 5.41 4.51 1.47
CA PRO A 256 5.18 5.63 2.38
C PRO A 256 3.82 6.31 2.22
N HIS A 257 3.35 6.55 0.99
CA HIS A 257 2.07 7.22 0.76
C HIS A 257 0.86 6.34 1.17
N TYR A 258 0.90 5.01 0.94
CA TYR A 258 -0.11 4.11 1.50
C TYR A 258 -0.07 4.05 3.03
N ASN A 259 1.11 4.08 3.65
CA ASN A 259 1.22 4.12 5.12
C ASN A 259 0.56 5.39 5.69
N GLN A 260 0.83 6.54 5.08
CA GLN A 260 0.23 7.82 5.48
C GLN A 260 -1.31 7.79 5.38
N VAL A 261 -1.86 7.18 4.33
CA VAL A 261 -3.31 6.98 4.17
C VAL A 261 -3.87 6.03 5.24
N LEU A 262 -3.22 4.88 5.47
CA LEU A 262 -3.63 3.91 6.49
C LEU A 262 -3.61 4.49 7.91
N GLU A 263 -2.61 5.31 8.27
CA GLU A 263 -2.55 5.97 9.57
C GLU A 263 -3.74 6.94 9.76
N ASN A 264 -4.10 7.69 8.71
CA ASN A 264 -5.26 8.59 8.76
C ASN A 264 -6.61 7.83 8.76
N TYR A 265 -6.74 6.69 8.07
CA TYR A 265 -7.88 5.79 8.24
C TYR A 265 -8.00 5.27 9.69
N ASN A 266 -6.88 4.93 10.33
CA ASN A 266 -6.83 4.53 11.75
C ASN A 266 -7.15 5.69 12.73
N VAL A 267 -7.14 6.95 12.27
CA VAL A 267 -7.70 8.10 12.99
C VAL A 267 -9.21 8.18 12.75
N LEU A 268 -9.68 8.09 11.49
CA LEU A 268 -11.10 8.15 11.15
C LEU A 268 -11.95 7.03 11.75
N ALA A 269 -11.36 5.84 11.94
CA ALA A 269 -12.00 4.73 12.67
C ALA A 269 -12.26 5.03 14.16
N LYS A 270 -11.67 6.09 14.72
CA LYS A 270 -11.84 6.56 16.11
C LYS A 270 -12.61 7.87 16.18
N ASP A 271 -12.30 8.82 15.29
CA ASP A 271 -12.96 10.11 15.12
C ASP A 271 -13.32 10.31 13.65
N ARG A 272 -14.57 9.97 13.31
CA ARG A 272 -15.10 10.02 11.93
C ARG A 272 -15.25 11.45 11.39
N THR A 273 -15.22 12.43 12.29
CA THR A 273 -15.33 13.87 12.05
C THR A 273 -13.96 14.56 11.96
N ASN A 274 -12.86 13.81 12.00
CA ASN A 274 -11.51 14.38 12.01
C ASN A 274 -11.15 15.05 10.66
N GLN A 275 -11.41 16.35 10.55
CA GLN A 275 -11.13 17.10 9.33
C GLN A 275 -9.64 17.11 8.94
N PRO A 276 -8.65 17.18 9.86
CA PRO A 276 -7.24 17.01 9.53
C PRO A 276 -6.95 15.69 8.81
N ALA A 277 -7.44 14.57 9.31
CA ALA A 277 -7.26 13.26 8.68
C ALA A 277 -7.96 13.16 7.31
N ARG A 278 -9.18 13.73 7.19
CA ARG A 278 -9.90 13.84 5.91
C ARG A 278 -9.10 14.63 4.86
N ASN A 279 -8.55 15.77 5.25
CA ASN A 279 -7.72 16.62 4.38
C ASN A 279 -6.41 15.92 4.00
N ALA A 280 -5.77 15.20 4.94
CA ALA A 280 -4.57 14.42 4.67
C ALA A 280 -4.84 13.32 3.62
N ILE A 281 -5.87 12.49 3.81
CA ILE A 281 -6.26 11.46 2.84
C ILE A 281 -6.54 12.07 1.45
N ALA A 282 -7.21 13.23 1.38
CA ALA A 282 -7.45 13.92 0.12
C ALA A 282 -6.15 14.40 -0.56
N LYS A 283 -5.17 14.91 0.21
CA LYS A 283 -3.84 15.29 -0.33
C LYS A 283 -3.07 14.07 -0.84
N GLU A 284 -2.97 13.01 -0.04
CA GLU A 284 -2.28 11.78 -0.42
C GLU A 284 -2.94 11.12 -1.65
N LYS A 285 -4.27 11.07 -1.71
CA LYS A 285 -5.01 10.58 -2.88
C LYS A 285 -4.71 11.40 -4.13
N LYS A 286 -4.71 12.74 -4.06
CA LYS A 286 -4.35 13.61 -5.20
C LYS A 286 -2.94 13.29 -5.70
N LEU A 287 -1.97 13.08 -4.82
CA LEU A 287 -0.59 12.74 -5.18
C LEU A 287 -0.49 11.35 -5.84
N ILE A 288 -1.16 10.34 -5.27
CA ILE A 288 -1.22 8.97 -5.81
C ILE A 288 -1.86 8.95 -7.20
N ASP A 289 -3.03 9.59 -7.36
CA ASP A 289 -3.78 9.61 -8.62
C ASP A 289 -3.01 10.37 -9.72
N SER A 290 -2.40 11.51 -9.38
CA SER A 290 -1.53 12.26 -10.31
C SER A 290 -0.33 11.44 -10.79
N LEU A 291 0.27 10.63 -9.91
CA LEU A 291 1.37 9.74 -10.27
C LEU A 291 0.89 8.60 -11.18
N ILE A 292 -0.27 8.02 -10.89
CA ILE A 292 -0.90 6.94 -11.66
C ILE A 292 -1.18 7.41 -13.08
N GLU A 293 -1.80 8.58 -13.25
CA GLU A 293 -2.08 9.18 -14.55
C GLU A 293 -0.79 9.49 -15.32
N ARG A 294 0.19 10.17 -14.69
CA ARG A 294 1.45 10.55 -15.35
C ARG A 294 2.27 9.37 -15.85
N ASN A 295 2.20 8.22 -15.18
CA ASN A 295 2.99 7.03 -15.51
C ASN A 295 2.22 5.95 -16.28
N HIS A 296 0.92 6.17 -16.55
CA HIS A 296 0.01 5.16 -17.11
C HIS A 296 -0.08 3.87 -16.26
N PHE A 297 -0.02 4.00 -14.94
CA PHE A 297 -0.24 2.87 -14.03
C PHE A 297 -1.73 2.47 -14.03
N PRO A 298 -2.09 1.23 -13.62
CA PRO A 298 -3.49 0.84 -13.46
C PRO A 298 -4.23 1.73 -12.46
N GLN A 299 -5.34 2.33 -12.89
CA GLN A 299 -6.20 3.18 -12.07
C GLN A 299 -6.70 2.50 -10.77
N ALA A 300 -6.75 1.16 -10.75
CA ALA A 300 -7.07 0.39 -9.55
C ALA A 300 -5.98 0.42 -8.46
N TRP A 301 -4.84 1.07 -8.68
CA TRP A 301 -3.80 1.31 -7.67
C TRP A 301 -4.06 2.59 -6.84
N THR A 302 -5.19 3.25 -7.07
CA THR A 302 -5.66 4.38 -6.26
C THR A 302 -6.00 3.96 -4.82
N VAL A 303 -6.13 4.95 -3.94
CA VAL A 303 -6.76 4.81 -2.62
C VAL A 303 -8.19 5.36 -2.62
N GLU A 304 -9.02 4.84 -1.72
CA GLU A 304 -10.37 5.37 -1.44
C GLU A 304 -10.29 6.82 -0.91
N THR A 305 -11.38 7.58 -1.04
CA THR A 305 -11.55 8.82 -0.26
C THR A 305 -11.92 8.51 1.19
N ALA A 306 -11.79 9.50 2.08
CA ALA A 306 -12.19 9.36 3.48
C ALA A 306 -13.67 8.96 3.67
N ASP A 307 -14.57 9.43 2.80
CA ASP A 307 -16.00 9.07 2.87
C ASP A 307 -16.32 7.75 2.18
N GLU A 308 -15.60 7.35 1.13
CA GLU A 308 -15.70 5.98 0.58
C GLU A 308 -15.17 4.94 1.58
N TYR A 309 -14.04 5.20 2.22
CA TYR A 309 -13.50 4.35 3.30
C TYR A 309 -14.47 4.24 4.47
N LEU A 310 -15.07 5.35 4.91
CA LEU A 310 -16.08 5.31 5.97
C LEU A 310 -17.38 4.63 5.52
N GLN A 311 -17.81 4.79 4.27
CA GLN A 311 -18.97 4.05 3.73
C GLN A 311 -18.69 2.56 3.55
N ASN A 312 -17.49 2.17 3.14
CA ASN A 312 -17.09 0.76 3.01
C ASN A 312 -16.86 0.13 4.38
N THR A 313 -16.33 0.89 5.35
CA THR A 313 -16.27 0.49 6.76
C THR A 313 -17.66 0.38 7.35
N ASP A 314 -18.58 1.30 7.06
CA ASP A 314 -19.98 1.23 7.50
C ASP A 314 -20.73 0.10 6.84
N LYS A 315 -20.44 -0.22 5.58
CA LYS A 315 -21.07 -1.32 4.86
C LYS A 315 -20.50 -2.67 5.29
N ALA A 316 -19.21 -2.73 5.64
CA ALA A 316 -18.59 -3.88 6.29
C ALA A 316 -19.07 -4.04 7.74
N THR A 317 -19.29 -2.93 8.46
CA THR A 317 -19.80 -2.93 9.83
C THR A 317 -21.29 -3.25 9.86
N ALA A 318 -22.10 -2.67 8.98
CA ALA A 318 -23.51 -2.98 8.81
C ALA A 318 -23.72 -4.37 8.25
N THR A 319 -22.90 -4.88 7.31
CA THR A 319 -22.95 -6.33 7.01
C THR A 319 -22.46 -7.17 8.17
N ALA A 320 -21.51 -6.72 9.01
CA ALA A 320 -21.18 -7.41 10.27
C ALA A 320 -22.29 -7.29 11.34
N GLU A 321 -23.12 -6.25 11.31
CA GLU A 321 -24.24 -5.98 12.23
C GLU A 321 -25.61 -6.48 11.74
N ASP A 322 -25.73 -6.80 10.44
CA ASP A 322 -26.76 -7.65 9.81
C ASP A 322 -26.34 -9.13 9.82
N ILE A 323 -25.04 -9.43 10.02
CA ILE A 323 -24.52 -10.75 10.43
C ILE A 323 -24.56 -10.92 11.95
N LYS A 324 -24.72 -9.85 12.74
CA LYS A 324 -24.83 -9.91 14.22
C LYS A 324 -26.14 -10.53 14.75
N PRO A 325 -27.28 -10.55 14.03
CA PRO A 325 -28.40 -11.45 14.34
C PRO A 325 -28.06 -12.90 13.97
N ALA A 326 -27.29 -13.11 12.89
CA ALA A 326 -26.87 -14.44 12.45
C ALA A 326 -25.72 -15.03 13.31
N ALA A 327 -24.98 -14.20 14.06
CA ALA A 327 -23.97 -14.63 15.01
C ALA A 327 -24.58 -15.39 16.21
N ASP A 328 -25.76 -14.94 16.67
CA ASP A 328 -26.53 -15.66 17.69
C ASP A 328 -27.21 -16.92 17.13
N GLU A 329 -27.60 -16.95 15.83
CA GLU A 329 -28.09 -18.18 15.18
C GLU A 329 -26.98 -19.23 14.93
N ALA A 330 -25.71 -18.83 14.85
CA ALA A 330 -24.60 -19.72 14.51
C ALA A 330 -24.09 -20.60 15.67
N THR A 331 -24.56 -20.37 16.91
CA THR A 331 -24.22 -21.23 18.07
C THR A 331 -25.06 -22.52 18.04
N ILE A 332 -24.75 -23.38 17.07
CA ILE A 332 -25.39 -24.69 16.91
C ILE A 332 -25.12 -25.53 18.17
N THR A 333 -26.14 -25.65 19.02
CA THR A 333 -26.07 -26.45 20.25
C THR A 333 -26.19 -27.92 19.86
N TYR A 334 -25.03 -28.55 19.63
CA TYR A 334 -24.95 -29.97 19.29
C TYR A 334 -25.51 -30.85 20.43
N PRO A 335 -26.28 -31.91 20.14
CA PRO A 335 -26.85 -32.80 21.16
C PRO A 335 -25.84 -33.82 21.71
N TRP A 336 -24.55 -33.48 21.69
CA TRP A 336 -23.43 -34.30 22.14
C TRP A 336 -22.32 -33.41 22.70
N THR A 337 -21.44 -33.97 23.53
CA THR A 337 -20.35 -33.22 24.16
C THR A 337 -19.40 -32.64 23.10
N THR A 338 -18.97 -31.39 23.23
CA THR A 338 -17.95 -30.75 22.38
C THR A 338 -16.81 -30.19 23.23
N ALA A 339 -15.58 -30.16 22.72
CA ALA A 339 -14.40 -29.77 23.50
C ALA A 339 -13.54 -28.70 22.81
N LYS A 340 -12.92 -27.79 23.58
CA LYS A 340 -11.97 -26.81 23.04
C LYS A 340 -10.55 -27.40 22.90
N ALA A 341 -10.01 -27.30 21.69
CA ALA A 341 -8.66 -27.71 21.33
C ALA A 341 -7.57 -26.79 21.96
N ALA A 342 -6.31 -26.94 21.55
CA ALA A 342 -5.18 -26.20 22.12
C ALA A 342 -4.97 -24.80 21.48
N ASP A 343 -5.42 -24.65 20.24
CA ASP A 343 -5.48 -23.44 19.41
C ASP A 343 -6.69 -22.54 19.71
N GLY A 344 -7.66 -23.03 20.48
CA GLY A 344 -8.93 -22.37 20.78
C GLY A 344 -10.13 -22.88 19.97
N SER A 345 -9.89 -23.68 18.93
CA SER A 345 -10.92 -24.23 18.03
C SER A 345 -11.88 -25.19 18.75
N LEU A 346 -13.13 -25.28 18.28
CA LEU A 346 -14.13 -26.17 18.87
C LEU A 346 -14.13 -27.52 18.14
N ILE A 347 -13.86 -28.60 18.87
CA ILE A 347 -13.95 -29.98 18.38
C ILE A 347 -15.42 -30.42 18.45
N ILE A 348 -16.00 -30.67 17.28
CA ILE A 348 -17.39 -31.15 17.14
C ILE A 348 -17.45 -32.68 17.15
N GLY A 349 -16.44 -33.35 16.58
CA GLY A 349 -16.45 -34.82 16.45
C GLY A 349 -15.14 -35.40 15.95
N VAL A 350 -14.99 -36.73 16.07
CA VAL A 350 -13.76 -37.47 15.75
C VAL A 350 -14.06 -38.77 15.00
N ARG A 351 -13.11 -39.25 14.19
CA ARG A 351 -13.13 -40.62 13.61
C ARG A 351 -11.73 -41.19 13.44
N LYS A 352 -11.64 -42.52 13.44
CA LYS A 352 -10.42 -43.23 13.01
C LYS A 352 -10.29 -43.17 11.49
N TRP A 353 -9.08 -42.94 11.00
CA TRP A 353 -8.74 -42.83 9.58
C TRP A 353 -7.63 -43.84 9.23
N GLY A 354 -8.01 -44.95 8.61
CA GLY A 354 -7.11 -46.09 8.40
C GLY A 354 -6.74 -46.79 9.71
N GLY A 355 -5.60 -47.47 9.74
CA GLY A 355 -5.17 -48.27 10.90
C GLY A 355 -4.64 -47.48 12.10
N PHE A 356 -4.11 -46.26 11.87
CA PHE A 356 -3.40 -45.47 12.89
C PHE A 356 -3.75 -43.98 12.92
N GLY A 357 -4.46 -43.45 11.92
CA GLY A 357 -4.84 -42.04 11.88
C GLY A 357 -6.08 -41.74 12.74
N THR A 358 -6.14 -40.53 13.29
CA THR A 358 -7.38 -39.95 13.82
C THR A 358 -7.63 -38.62 13.12
N GLN A 359 -8.84 -38.44 12.59
CA GLN A 359 -9.31 -37.21 11.94
C GLN A 359 -10.36 -36.54 12.83
N VAL A 360 -10.31 -35.22 12.89
CA VAL A 360 -11.11 -34.38 13.78
C VAL A 360 -11.92 -33.40 12.95
N CYS A 361 -13.22 -33.27 13.22
CA CYS A 361 -14.01 -32.16 12.72
C CYS A 361 -13.90 -31.01 13.72
N ILE A 362 -13.31 -29.91 13.29
CA ILE A 362 -13.14 -28.69 14.06
C ILE A 362 -13.92 -27.54 13.45
N GLU A 363 -14.24 -26.58 14.30
CA GLU A 363 -14.83 -25.29 13.97
C GLU A 363 -13.85 -24.19 14.40
N MET A 364 -13.45 -23.35 13.46
CA MET A 364 -12.50 -22.25 13.65
C MET A 364 -13.09 -20.94 13.13
N GLN A 365 -12.67 -19.82 13.68
CA GLN A 365 -12.97 -18.51 13.11
C GLN A 365 -11.80 -18.12 12.18
N GLU A 366 -12.06 -17.92 10.88
CA GLU A 366 -11.08 -17.30 9.97
C GLU A 366 -11.01 -15.79 10.26
N LYS A 367 -9.91 -15.12 9.84
CA LYS A 367 -9.60 -13.72 10.22
C LYS A 367 -10.74 -12.73 9.91
N ASP A 368 -11.51 -13.01 8.86
CA ASP A 368 -12.70 -12.28 8.41
C ASP A 368 -13.91 -12.41 9.37
N GLY A 369 -13.73 -12.92 10.59
CA GLY A 369 -14.80 -13.21 11.55
C GLY A 369 -15.66 -14.44 11.21
N ARG A 370 -15.49 -15.04 10.02
CA ARG A 370 -16.31 -16.17 9.52
C ARG A 370 -16.01 -17.48 10.24
N ILE A 371 -17.05 -18.18 10.70
CA ILE A 371 -16.94 -19.52 11.29
C ILE A 371 -16.84 -20.56 10.16
N ILE A 372 -15.71 -21.25 10.08
CA ILE A 372 -15.42 -22.27 9.06
C ILE A 372 -15.04 -23.60 9.70
N ARG A 373 -15.62 -24.68 9.17
CA ARG A 373 -15.52 -26.03 9.71
C ARG A 373 -14.62 -26.89 8.82
N ARG A 374 -13.65 -27.60 9.40
CA ARG A 374 -12.58 -28.32 8.69
C ARG A 374 -12.36 -29.74 9.24
N LEU A 375 -11.77 -30.61 8.42
CA LEU A 375 -11.43 -31.99 8.75
C LEU A 375 -9.91 -32.19 8.81
N GLU A 376 -9.32 -31.87 9.96
CA GLU A 376 -7.87 -31.85 10.20
C GLU A 376 -7.39 -33.15 10.89
N SER A 377 -6.08 -33.41 10.91
CA SER A 377 -5.53 -34.57 11.63
C SER A 377 -5.35 -34.27 13.13
N ALA A 378 -5.47 -35.30 13.98
CA ALA A 378 -5.26 -35.15 15.42
C ALA A 378 -3.84 -34.69 15.79
N SER A 379 -2.85 -34.91 14.92
CA SER A 379 -1.48 -34.38 15.03
C SER A 379 -1.39 -32.86 14.81
N GLU A 380 -2.29 -32.26 14.01
CA GLU A 380 -2.29 -30.82 13.73
C GLU A 380 -3.01 -30.04 14.84
N ILE A 381 -4.04 -30.64 15.46
CA ILE A 381 -4.89 -30.00 16.50
C ILE A 381 -4.47 -30.35 17.94
N GLY A 382 -3.56 -31.31 18.10
CA GLY A 382 -2.96 -31.70 19.38
C GLY A 382 -3.51 -33.01 19.95
N LEU A 383 -2.79 -34.11 19.70
CA LEU A 383 -3.17 -35.49 20.04
C LEU A 383 -3.71 -35.66 21.46
N GLN A 384 -3.07 -35.04 22.47
CA GLN A 384 -3.49 -35.16 23.88
C GLN A 384 -4.86 -34.55 24.18
N LYS A 385 -5.27 -33.50 23.45
CA LYS A 385 -6.61 -32.89 23.59
C LYS A 385 -7.66 -33.74 22.88
N VAL A 386 -7.35 -34.21 21.68
CA VAL A 386 -8.23 -35.08 20.88
C VAL A 386 -8.47 -36.43 21.59
N GLN A 387 -7.43 -37.00 22.22
CA GLN A 387 -7.56 -38.24 22.99
C GLN A 387 -8.41 -38.03 24.25
N LYS A 388 -8.22 -36.94 25.00
CA LYS A 388 -9.09 -36.62 26.15
C LYS A 388 -10.56 -36.45 25.75
N TYR A 389 -10.82 -35.88 24.56
CA TYR A 389 -12.18 -35.82 24.01
C TYR A 389 -12.73 -37.22 23.63
N TRP A 390 -11.89 -38.11 23.10
CA TRP A 390 -12.24 -39.52 22.86
C TRP A 390 -12.54 -40.30 24.16
N GLU A 391 -11.90 -39.90 25.27
CA GLU A 391 -12.10 -40.46 26.61
C GLU A 391 -13.26 -39.78 27.39
N THR A 392 -13.95 -38.79 26.79
CA THR A 392 -15.08 -38.08 27.39
C THR A 392 -16.40 -38.74 27.02
N ASP A 393 -17.32 -38.90 27.99
CA ASP A 393 -18.64 -39.47 27.71
C ASP A 393 -19.50 -38.57 26.80
N GLY A 394 -20.34 -39.20 25.98
CA GLY A 394 -21.18 -38.50 24.99
C GLY A 394 -20.42 -37.86 23.81
N PHE A 395 -19.19 -38.26 23.50
CA PHE A 395 -18.43 -37.73 22.34
C PHE A 395 -19.03 -38.19 20.99
N LYS A 396 -18.90 -37.35 19.94
CA LYS A 396 -19.39 -37.70 18.59
C LYS A 396 -18.37 -38.48 17.75
N ASN A 397 -18.66 -39.75 17.51
CA ASN A 397 -17.97 -40.57 16.51
C ASN A 397 -18.55 -40.33 15.09
N LEU A 398 -17.76 -39.71 14.20
CA LEU A 398 -18.19 -39.34 12.85
C LEU A 398 -18.29 -40.53 11.87
N ALA A 399 -17.72 -41.69 12.24
CA ALA A 399 -17.84 -42.92 11.44
C ALA A 399 -19.07 -43.77 11.81
N GLU A 400 -19.70 -43.49 12.95
CA GLU A 400 -20.80 -44.29 13.50
C GLU A 400 -22.15 -43.92 12.85
N GLY A 401 -23.07 -44.89 12.80
CA GLY A 401 -24.38 -44.73 12.16
C GLY A 401 -24.38 -44.51 10.63
N GLN A 402 -23.25 -44.18 10.00
CA GLN A 402 -23.13 -43.79 8.57
C GLN A 402 -23.69 -44.85 7.59
N SER A 403 -23.72 -46.12 7.98
CA SER A 403 -24.30 -47.20 7.18
C SER A 403 -25.83 -47.27 7.20
N GLN A 404 -26.48 -46.73 8.24
CA GLN A 404 -27.92 -46.86 8.50
C GLN A 404 -28.79 -45.93 7.63
N TRP A 405 -28.23 -44.80 7.19
CA TRP A 405 -28.93 -43.78 6.40
C TRP A 405 -29.28 -44.24 4.98
N SER A 406 -30.49 -43.90 4.55
CA SER A 406 -31.14 -44.44 3.35
C SER A 406 -32.10 -43.43 2.69
N TYR A 407 -32.68 -43.77 1.55
CA TYR A 407 -33.71 -42.96 0.90
C TYR A 407 -35.00 -42.83 1.74
N ARG A 408 -35.21 -43.67 2.76
CA ARG A 408 -36.39 -43.63 3.63
C ARG A 408 -36.35 -42.41 4.57
N ASP A 409 -35.14 -41.95 4.88
CA ASP A 409 -34.87 -40.80 5.73
C ASP A 409 -35.06 -39.46 4.96
N ARG A 410 -35.43 -39.51 3.68
CA ARG A 410 -35.59 -38.33 2.81
C ARG A 410 -36.72 -37.40 3.24
N ASN A 411 -37.80 -37.94 3.79
CA ASN A 411 -38.96 -37.14 4.22
C ASN A 411 -38.74 -36.53 5.61
N ASP A 412 -37.75 -37.02 6.35
CA ASP A 412 -37.33 -36.55 7.67
C ASP A 412 -36.30 -35.42 7.56
N PHE A 413 -35.62 -35.27 6.42
CA PHE A 413 -34.69 -34.17 6.14
C PHE A 413 -35.40 -32.80 6.20
N GLU A 414 -34.87 -31.89 7.03
CA GLU A 414 -35.31 -30.51 7.13
C GLU A 414 -34.36 -29.58 6.36
N GLU A 415 -33.08 -29.54 6.78
CA GLU A 415 -32.09 -28.62 6.21
C GLU A 415 -30.64 -29.13 6.34
N LEU A 416 -29.77 -28.57 5.50
CA LEU A 416 -28.31 -28.74 5.56
C LEU A 416 -27.70 -27.51 6.26
N LEU A 417 -27.23 -27.68 7.50
CA LEU A 417 -26.75 -26.59 8.34
C LEU A 417 -25.37 -26.08 7.88
N TRP A 418 -24.43 -26.98 7.58
CA TRP A 418 -23.09 -26.64 7.09
C TRP A 418 -22.39 -27.81 6.39
N VAL A 419 -21.34 -27.51 5.62
CA VAL A 419 -20.44 -28.47 4.95
C VAL A 419 -18.99 -28.14 5.30
N THR A 420 -18.14 -29.15 5.52
CA THR A 420 -16.73 -28.92 5.84
C THR A 420 -15.94 -28.39 4.64
N LYS A 421 -15.13 -27.34 4.83
CA LYS A 421 -14.14 -26.83 3.87
C LYS A 421 -13.04 -27.88 3.67
N SER A 422 -13.20 -28.69 2.62
CA SER A 422 -12.39 -29.90 2.39
C SER A 422 -11.49 -29.75 1.16
N GLN A 423 -10.17 -29.83 1.37
CA GLN A 423 -9.16 -29.75 0.31
C GLN A 423 -8.19 -30.94 0.36
N THR A 424 -7.74 -31.41 -0.80
CA THR A 424 -6.74 -32.49 -0.87
C THR A 424 -5.34 -31.92 -0.64
N LYS A 425 -4.79 -32.06 0.58
CA LYS A 425 -3.44 -31.53 0.94
C LYS A 425 -2.33 -32.02 -0.03
N ARG A 426 -2.40 -33.27 -0.51
CA ARG A 426 -1.49 -33.82 -1.54
C ARG A 426 -2.17 -34.91 -2.37
N LYS A 427 -2.22 -34.76 -3.70
CA LYS A 427 -2.88 -35.71 -4.63
C LYS A 427 -1.87 -36.46 -5.50
N ASN A 428 -2.05 -37.78 -5.62
CA ASN A 428 -1.35 -38.58 -6.61
C ASN A 428 -2.07 -38.48 -7.96
N ILE A 429 -1.41 -37.93 -8.98
CA ILE A 429 -1.94 -37.77 -10.35
C ILE A 429 -2.16 -39.14 -11.02
N ALA A 430 -1.38 -40.15 -10.66
CA ALA A 430 -1.54 -41.51 -11.19
C ALA A 430 -2.81 -42.22 -10.66
N ALA A 431 -3.45 -41.69 -9.62
CA ALA A 431 -4.63 -42.31 -9.00
C ALA A 431 -5.94 -41.75 -9.57
N ASN A 432 -6.99 -42.58 -9.57
CA ASN A 432 -8.33 -42.18 -10.03
C ASN A 432 -8.80 -40.89 -9.36
N ASN A 433 -9.48 -40.03 -10.12
CA ASN A 433 -10.01 -38.77 -9.63
C ASN A 433 -11.04 -39.02 -8.51
N LYS A 434 -10.68 -38.68 -7.27
CA LYS A 434 -11.56 -38.72 -6.10
C LYS A 434 -11.68 -37.30 -5.52
N ASP A 435 -12.90 -36.89 -5.21
CA ASP A 435 -13.18 -35.67 -4.46
C ASP A 435 -12.59 -35.74 -3.04
N PRO A 436 -12.17 -34.61 -2.45
CA PRO A 436 -11.77 -34.55 -1.05
C PRO A 436 -12.94 -34.96 -0.14
N ASN A 437 -12.65 -35.71 0.93
CA ASN A 437 -13.71 -36.17 1.83
C ASN A 437 -14.29 -34.95 2.58
N ALA A 438 -15.61 -34.78 2.51
CA ALA A 438 -16.34 -33.77 3.26
C ALA A 438 -17.45 -34.42 4.09
N ASP A 439 -17.71 -33.78 5.21
CA ASP A 439 -18.80 -34.11 6.12
C ASP A 439 -19.83 -32.96 6.09
N CYS A 440 -21.09 -33.30 6.31
CA CYS A 440 -22.25 -32.46 6.10
C CYS A 440 -23.12 -32.53 7.36
N CYS A 441 -23.36 -31.41 8.02
CA CYS A 441 -24.23 -31.36 9.19
C CYS A 441 -25.66 -31.10 8.75
N VAL A 442 -26.55 -32.03 9.08
CA VAL A 442 -27.93 -32.12 8.58
C VAL A 442 -28.87 -32.13 9.78
N LYS A 443 -29.97 -31.41 9.66
CA LYS A 443 -31.07 -31.42 10.61
C LYS A 443 -32.20 -32.29 10.07
N PHE A 444 -32.70 -33.17 10.93
CA PHE A 444 -33.84 -34.03 10.69
C PHE A 444 -34.95 -33.69 11.69
N HIS A 445 -36.21 -33.79 11.28
CA HIS A 445 -37.37 -33.46 12.12
C HIS A 445 -37.48 -34.40 13.33
N ASP A 446 -37.43 -35.70 13.10
CA ASP A 446 -37.54 -36.74 14.15
C ASP A 446 -36.18 -37.08 14.78
N LYS A 447 -35.09 -36.94 14.01
CA LYS A 447 -33.74 -37.44 14.39
C LYS A 447 -32.75 -36.34 14.78
N GLY A 448 -33.20 -35.09 14.77
CA GLY A 448 -32.42 -33.91 15.17
C GLY A 448 -31.17 -33.67 14.33
N ILE A 449 -30.21 -32.97 14.92
CA ILE A 449 -28.94 -32.61 14.26
C ILE A 449 -28.02 -33.84 14.19
N GLN A 450 -27.49 -34.14 13.00
CA GLN A 450 -26.56 -35.23 12.75
C GLN A 450 -25.43 -34.77 11.80
N ILE A 451 -24.30 -35.48 11.81
CA ILE A 451 -23.23 -35.28 10.82
C ILE A 451 -23.15 -36.52 9.92
N LEU A 452 -23.27 -36.30 8.61
CA LEU A 452 -23.23 -37.32 7.57
C LEU A 452 -22.01 -37.13 6.69
N THR A 453 -21.38 -38.20 6.23
CA THR A 453 -20.47 -38.09 5.08
C THR A 453 -21.26 -37.71 3.82
N VAL A 454 -20.65 -37.03 2.84
CA VAL A 454 -21.27 -36.78 1.51
C VAL A 454 -21.85 -38.07 0.90
N THR A 455 -21.19 -39.21 1.08
CA THR A 455 -21.68 -40.52 0.63
C THR A 455 -22.98 -40.94 1.31
N SER A 456 -23.13 -40.70 2.62
CA SER A 456 -24.36 -40.98 3.37
C SER A 456 -25.47 -40.00 2.99
N PHE A 457 -25.15 -38.70 2.84
CA PHE A 457 -26.12 -37.68 2.42
C PHE A 457 -26.67 -37.93 1.02
N ASN A 458 -25.81 -38.38 0.09
CA ASN A 458 -26.21 -38.84 -1.25
C ASN A 458 -27.20 -40.03 -1.24
N LYS A 459 -27.22 -40.88 -0.19
CA LYS A 459 -28.21 -41.96 -0.05
C LYS A 459 -29.58 -41.45 0.38
N VAL A 460 -29.62 -40.34 1.13
CA VAL A 460 -30.85 -39.75 1.68
C VAL A 460 -31.57 -38.94 0.60
N LEU A 461 -30.95 -37.88 0.09
CA LEU A 461 -31.59 -36.98 -0.89
C LEU A 461 -31.43 -37.41 -2.36
N GLY A 462 -30.58 -38.40 -2.63
CA GLY A 462 -30.12 -38.74 -3.97
C GLY A 462 -28.97 -37.83 -4.44
N PRO A 463 -28.05 -38.30 -5.30
CA PRO A 463 -26.80 -37.57 -5.60
C PRO A 463 -26.98 -36.17 -6.19
N SER A 464 -28.00 -35.93 -7.01
CA SER A 464 -28.23 -34.63 -7.64
C SER A 464 -28.73 -33.59 -6.63
N SER A 465 -29.74 -33.93 -5.83
CA SER A 465 -30.32 -33.04 -4.82
C SER A 465 -29.37 -32.79 -3.65
N ALA A 466 -28.65 -33.82 -3.20
CA ALA A 466 -27.59 -33.67 -2.20
C ALA A 466 -26.47 -32.72 -2.67
N ARG A 467 -26.06 -32.81 -3.95
CA ARG A 467 -25.09 -31.87 -4.53
C ARG A 467 -25.63 -30.43 -4.61
N ALA A 468 -26.91 -30.24 -4.98
CA ALA A 468 -27.51 -28.93 -5.06
C ALA A 468 -27.56 -28.21 -3.70
N GLU A 469 -27.98 -28.89 -2.63
CA GLU A 469 -27.95 -28.33 -1.28
C GLU A 469 -26.52 -28.06 -0.79
N ILE A 470 -25.55 -28.93 -1.11
CA ILE A 470 -24.13 -28.66 -0.84
C ILE A 470 -23.65 -27.40 -1.58
N GLU A 471 -23.94 -27.21 -2.87
CA GLU A 471 -23.50 -25.99 -3.58
C GLU A 471 -24.16 -24.74 -3.01
N LYS A 472 -25.45 -24.79 -2.64
CA LYS A 472 -26.20 -23.70 -2.01
C LYS A 472 -25.59 -23.28 -0.66
N VAL A 473 -25.27 -24.25 0.21
CA VAL A 473 -24.60 -23.98 1.50
C VAL A 473 -23.16 -23.52 1.31
N CYS A 474 -22.41 -24.11 0.37
CA CYS A 474 -21.07 -23.68 0.02
C CYS A 474 -21.03 -22.23 -0.53
N VAL A 475 -22.02 -21.82 -1.33
CA VAL A 475 -22.16 -20.43 -1.78
C VAL A 475 -22.49 -19.49 -0.62
N ARG A 476 -23.44 -19.86 0.25
CA ARG A 476 -23.79 -19.09 1.47
C ARG A 476 -22.57 -18.86 2.37
N ASP A 477 -21.79 -19.91 2.61
CA ASP A 477 -20.64 -19.90 3.52
C ASP A 477 -19.34 -19.38 2.86
N ASN A 478 -19.39 -18.99 1.58
CA ASN A 478 -18.24 -18.60 0.74
C ASN A 478 -17.09 -19.64 0.74
N ILE A 479 -17.44 -20.91 0.57
CA ILE A 479 -16.54 -22.07 0.55
C ILE A 479 -16.63 -22.75 -0.82
N SER A 480 -15.50 -23.10 -1.44
CA SER A 480 -15.49 -23.95 -2.64
C SER A 480 -16.10 -25.33 -2.33
N PRO A 481 -17.14 -25.82 -3.03
CA PRO A 481 -17.68 -27.16 -2.78
C PRO A 481 -16.63 -28.24 -3.12
N PRO A 482 -16.72 -29.46 -2.53
CA PRO A 482 -15.59 -30.41 -2.53
C PRO A 482 -15.01 -30.73 -3.92
N TRP A 483 -15.85 -30.89 -4.94
CA TRP A 483 -15.44 -31.17 -6.32
C TRP A 483 -14.83 -29.96 -7.07
N LYS A 484 -14.97 -28.73 -6.53
CA LYS A 484 -14.33 -27.49 -7.04
C LYS A 484 -13.15 -27.03 -6.17
N ALA A 485 -12.93 -27.61 -4.98
CA ALA A 485 -11.97 -27.14 -3.98
C ALA A 485 -10.48 -27.40 -4.29
N GLY A 486 -10.17 -28.20 -5.32
CA GLY A 486 -8.81 -28.42 -5.81
C GLY A 486 -7.89 -29.24 -4.88
N ASN A 487 -6.58 -29.11 -5.12
CA ASN A 487 -5.53 -29.81 -4.36
C ASN A 487 -4.39 -28.85 -4.06
N VAL A 488 -3.87 -28.86 -2.83
CA VAL A 488 -2.79 -27.95 -2.39
C VAL A 488 -1.44 -28.34 -3.00
N SER A 489 -1.21 -29.63 -3.25
CA SER A 489 -0.04 -30.12 -3.95
C SER A 489 -0.37 -31.37 -4.78
N GLN A 490 0.45 -31.62 -5.81
CA GLN A 490 0.31 -32.78 -6.70
C GLN A 490 1.65 -33.51 -6.80
N TYR A 491 1.61 -34.83 -6.98
CA TYR A 491 2.78 -35.65 -7.31
C TYR A 491 2.33 -36.81 -8.21
N TYR A 492 3.23 -37.38 -9.01
CA TYR A 492 2.93 -38.55 -9.83
C TYR A 492 3.69 -39.76 -9.29
N ASP A 493 2.97 -40.79 -8.84
CA ASP A 493 3.56 -42.05 -8.42
C ASP A 493 2.67 -43.24 -8.79
N ARG A 494 3.05 -43.92 -9.88
CA ARG A 494 2.34 -45.09 -10.40
C ARG A 494 2.38 -46.31 -9.45
N SER A 495 3.40 -46.41 -8.58
CA SER A 495 3.58 -47.57 -7.69
C SER A 495 2.44 -47.70 -6.67
N LYS A 496 1.99 -46.59 -6.07
CA LYS A 496 0.96 -46.59 -5.03
C LYS A 496 -0.46 -46.83 -5.56
N VAL A 497 -0.60 -46.99 -6.88
CA VAL A 497 -1.86 -47.27 -7.58
C VAL A 497 -1.88 -48.70 -8.12
N GLU A 498 -0.72 -49.26 -8.44
CA GLU A 498 -0.56 -50.67 -8.79
C GLU A 498 -0.95 -51.57 -7.61
N LYS A 499 -1.80 -52.57 -7.87
CA LYS A 499 -2.33 -53.52 -6.89
C LYS A 499 -1.43 -54.75 -6.76
N ASP A 500 -0.82 -55.18 -7.86
CA ASP A 500 0.13 -56.29 -7.91
C ASP A 500 1.42 -55.94 -7.12
N PRO A 501 1.78 -56.68 -6.04
CA PRO A 501 2.98 -56.40 -5.26
C PRO A 501 4.29 -56.49 -6.03
N VAL A 502 4.37 -57.35 -7.05
CA VAL A 502 5.58 -57.57 -7.86
C VAL A 502 5.78 -56.40 -8.82
N ARG A 503 4.72 -56.01 -9.53
CA ARG A 503 4.75 -54.82 -10.40
C ARG A 503 4.95 -53.53 -9.61
N ARG A 504 4.37 -53.41 -8.41
CA ARG A 504 4.61 -52.27 -7.51
C ARG A 504 6.09 -52.13 -7.21
N ARG A 505 6.75 -53.21 -6.76
CA ARG A 505 8.18 -53.19 -6.46
C ARG A 505 9.01 -52.82 -7.69
N ALA A 506 8.75 -53.43 -8.85
CA ALA A 506 9.45 -53.09 -10.09
C ALA A 506 9.28 -51.62 -10.50
N LEU A 507 8.13 -50.99 -10.20
CA LEU A 507 7.91 -49.56 -10.41
C LEU A 507 8.63 -48.67 -9.37
N GLU A 508 8.72 -49.11 -8.12
CA GLU A 508 9.48 -48.42 -7.06
C GLU A 508 11.00 -48.48 -7.36
N ASP A 509 11.50 -49.64 -7.78
CA ASP A 509 12.90 -49.85 -8.17
C ASP A 509 13.26 -49.01 -9.42
N ALA A 510 12.37 -48.97 -10.43
CA ALA A 510 12.58 -48.17 -11.65
C ALA A 510 12.53 -46.65 -11.40
N GLN A 511 11.68 -46.19 -10.47
CA GLN A 511 11.71 -44.79 -10.01
C GLN A 511 13.03 -44.50 -9.29
N ALA A 512 13.49 -45.39 -8.42
CA ALA A 512 14.73 -45.23 -7.68
C ALA A 512 15.96 -45.14 -8.60
N THR A 513 16.06 -45.98 -9.64
CA THR A 513 17.17 -45.89 -10.62
C THR A 513 17.11 -44.61 -11.45
N SER A 514 15.94 -44.19 -11.95
CA SER A 514 15.84 -42.92 -12.69
C SER A 514 16.31 -41.71 -11.88
N SER A 515 15.96 -41.65 -10.59
CA SER A 515 16.44 -40.59 -9.67
C SER A 515 17.94 -40.69 -9.32
N ILE A 516 18.60 -41.81 -9.60
CA ILE A 516 20.06 -41.97 -9.46
C ILE A 516 20.74 -41.52 -10.75
N ASP A 517 20.22 -41.92 -11.91
CA ASP A 517 20.75 -41.54 -13.22
C ASP A 517 20.68 -40.02 -13.46
N ASP A 518 19.56 -39.36 -13.11
CA ASP A 518 19.44 -37.89 -13.15
C ASP A 518 20.52 -37.20 -12.29
N ARG A 519 20.76 -37.73 -11.08
CA ARG A 519 21.78 -37.18 -10.17
C ARG A 519 23.21 -37.46 -10.64
N LEU A 520 23.44 -38.54 -11.38
CA LEU A 520 24.72 -38.82 -12.03
C LEU A 520 24.94 -37.93 -13.25
N ALA A 521 23.92 -37.71 -14.08
CA ALA A 521 23.97 -36.80 -15.22
C ALA A 521 24.24 -35.36 -14.78
N GLN A 522 23.50 -34.85 -13.78
CA GLN A 522 23.70 -33.51 -13.25
C GLN A 522 25.06 -33.35 -12.56
N ARG A 523 25.58 -34.41 -11.92
CA ARG A 523 26.94 -34.39 -11.34
C ARG A 523 28.06 -34.43 -12.39
N LYS A 524 27.81 -35.02 -13.57
CA LYS A 524 28.74 -34.94 -14.72
C LYS A 524 28.78 -33.54 -15.33
N LEU A 525 27.61 -32.94 -15.59
CA LEU A 525 27.53 -31.56 -16.10
C LEU A 525 28.33 -30.58 -15.24
N ASN A 526 28.17 -30.65 -13.91
CA ASN A 526 28.91 -29.80 -12.96
C ASN A 526 30.44 -30.08 -12.94
N LEU A 527 30.90 -31.26 -13.37
CA LEU A 527 32.33 -31.59 -13.47
C LEU A 527 32.91 -31.11 -14.81
N ASP A 528 32.17 -31.29 -15.91
CA ASP A 528 32.56 -30.85 -17.24
C ASP A 528 32.61 -29.30 -17.31
N GLU A 529 31.69 -28.61 -16.64
CA GLU A 529 31.66 -27.15 -16.53
C GLU A 529 32.85 -26.61 -15.70
N ALA A 530 33.21 -27.28 -14.60
CA ALA A 530 34.37 -26.93 -13.79
C ALA A 530 35.69 -27.12 -14.57
N ALA A 531 35.86 -28.23 -15.29
CA ALA A 531 37.01 -28.47 -16.15
C ALA A 531 37.12 -27.43 -17.28
N GLY A 532 35.98 -27.01 -17.85
CA GLY A 532 35.92 -25.93 -18.83
C GLY A 532 36.35 -24.56 -18.28
N GLN A 533 36.07 -24.28 -17.00
CA GLN A 533 36.56 -23.07 -16.32
C GLN A 533 38.07 -23.14 -16.05
N GLU A 534 38.61 -24.26 -15.56
CA GLU A 534 40.06 -24.43 -15.33
C GLU A 534 40.85 -24.26 -16.64
N SER A 535 40.38 -24.85 -17.74
CA SER A 535 41.01 -24.71 -19.06
C SER A 535 41.07 -23.25 -19.53
N ARG A 536 40.00 -22.47 -19.33
CA ARG A 536 39.96 -21.05 -19.70
C ARG A 536 40.88 -20.19 -18.82
N VAL A 537 40.99 -20.51 -17.53
CA VAL A 537 41.90 -19.80 -16.61
C VAL A 537 43.36 -20.06 -16.98
N ALA A 538 43.70 -21.28 -17.40
CA ALA A 538 45.04 -21.61 -17.88
C ALA A 538 45.41 -20.84 -19.17
N GLU A 539 44.52 -20.84 -20.16
CA GLU A 539 44.70 -20.12 -21.44
C GLU A 539 44.85 -18.61 -21.22
N GLN A 540 44.00 -18.01 -20.38
CA GLN A 540 44.06 -16.59 -20.03
C GLN A 540 45.30 -16.23 -19.18
N LEU A 541 45.88 -17.17 -18.44
CA LEU A 541 47.15 -16.98 -17.74
C LEU A 541 48.33 -17.01 -18.71
N GLU A 542 48.33 -17.93 -19.68
CA GLU A 542 49.39 -18.06 -20.68
C GLU A 542 49.51 -16.81 -21.56
N ASP A 543 48.38 -16.23 -21.99
CA ASP A 543 48.38 -14.98 -22.76
C ASP A 543 48.84 -13.76 -21.95
N ARG A 544 48.56 -13.72 -20.64
CA ARG A 544 49.14 -12.70 -19.75
C ARG A 544 50.66 -12.85 -19.61
N VAL A 545 51.19 -14.08 -19.57
CA VAL A 545 52.65 -14.31 -19.58
C VAL A 545 53.27 -13.83 -20.90
N LYS A 546 52.69 -14.18 -22.06
CA LYS A 546 53.16 -13.71 -23.38
C LYS A 546 53.16 -12.17 -23.49
N SER A 547 52.17 -11.49 -22.92
CA SER A 547 52.13 -10.02 -22.87
C SER A 547 53.25 -9.43 -22.01
N LEU A 548 53.47 -9.99 -20.81
CA LEU A 548 54.55 -9.54 -19.91
C LEU A 548 55.95 -9.80 -20.48
N GLU A 549 56.16 -10.92 -21.18
CA GLU A 549 57.41 -11.19 -21.89
C GLU A 549 57.70 -10.17 -22.99
N LYS A 550 56.66 -9.73 -23.71
CA LYS A 550 56.76 -8.67 -24.72
C LYS A 550 57.10 -7.31 -24.07
N GLU A 551 56.40 -6.92 -23.01
CA GLU A 551 56.68 -5.68 -22.26
C GLU A 551 58.10 -5.66 -21.68
N MET A 552 58.56 -6.78 -21.11
CA MET A 552 59.93 -6.96 -20.64
C MET A 552 60.97 -6.81 -21.77
N LYS A 553 60.68 -7.32 -22.96
CA LYS A 553 61.53 -7.18 -24.15
C LYS A 553 61.60 -5.72 -24.61
N ASP A 554 60.47 -5.02 -24.61
CA ASP A 554 60.41 -3.61 -25.04
C ASP A 554 61.02 -2.65 -24.01
N MET A 555 60.87 -2.90 -22.70
CA MET A 555 61.65 -2.22 -21.66
C MET A 555 63.16 -2.45 -21.83
N ARG A 556 63.58 -3.67 -22.15
CA ARG A 556 65.00 -3.99 -22.39
C ARG A 556 65.55 -3.24 -23.60
N ASN A 557 64.77 -3.15 -24.68
CA ASN A 557 65.10 -2.34 -25.86
C ASN A 557 65.26 -0.86 -25.47
N MET A 558 64.28 -0.29 -24.76
CA MET A 558 64.31 1.11 -24.30
C MET A 558 65.53 1.40 -23.41
N ALA A 559 65.88 0.51 -22.49
CA ALA A 559 67.08 0.64 -21.66
C ALA A 559 68.38 0.67 -22.49
N THR A 560 68.51 -0.16 -23.53
CA THR A 560 69.69 -0.11 -24.42
C THR A 560 69.74 1.17 -25.27
N THR A 561 68.59 1.75 -25.63
CA THR A 561 68.52 3.05 -26.31
C THR A 561 68.92 4.19 -25.36
N LEU A 562 68.43 4.17 -24.12
CA LEU A 562 68.82 5.15 -23.09
C LEU A 562 70.33 5.13 -22.83
N ASN A 563 70.93 3.94 -22.73
CA ASN A 563 72.38 3.80 -22.51
C ASN A 563 73.20 4.36 -23.68
N ARG A 564 72.82 4.08 -24.93
CA ARG A 564 73.47 4.69 -26.12
C ARG A 564 73.36 6.20 -26.14
N ASN A 565 72.20 6.76 -25.78
CA ASN A 565 72.00 8.21 -25.72
C ASN A 565 72.87 8.83 -24.61
N MET A 566 73.03 8.14 -23.47
CA MET A 566 73.88 8.58 -22.37
C MET A 566 75.38 8.50 -22.72
N GLU A 567 75.82 7.47 -23.44
CA GLU A 567 77.18 7.37 -24.00
C GLU A 567 77.47 8.50 -25.00
N MET A 568 76.51 8.82 -25.88
CA MET A 568 76.61 9.91 -26.85
C MET A 568 76.70 11.28 -26.15
N LEU A 569 75.88 11.51 -25.13
CA LEU A 569 75.93 12.73 -24.30
C LEU A 569 77.26 12.86 -23.56
N MET A 570 77.80 11.75 -23.02
CA MET A 570 79.15 11.71 -22.43
C MET A 570 80.26 11.98 -23.45
N GLY A 571 80.09 11.60 -24.72
CA GLY A 571 80.97 11.97 -25.82
C GLY A 571 81.01 13.48 -26.03
N MET A 572 79.85 14.09 -26.28
CA MET A 572 79.70 15.54 -26.44
C MET A 572 80.24 16.32 -25.23
N PHE A 573 80.03 15.84 -24.00
CA PHE A 573 80.53 16.50 -22.80
C PHE A 573 82.06 16.43 -22.68
N LYS A 574 82.71 15.36 -23.17
CA LYS A 574 84.18 15.28 -23.27
C LYS A 574 84.73 16.23 -24.32
N GLU A 575 84.09 16.34 -25.48
CA GLU A 575 84.49 17.29 -26.53
C GLU A 575 84.39 18.73 -26.04
N PHE A 576 83.25 19.11 -25.44
CA PHE A 576 83.04 20.44 -24.85
C PHE A 576 84.04 20.79 -23.74
N MET A 577 84.43 19.82 -22.90
CA MET A 577 85.45 20.01 -21.87
C MET A 577 86.89 20.00 -22.43
N GLY A 578 87.11 19.38 -23.59
CA GLY A 578 88.37 19.44 -24.33
C GLY A 578 88.61 20.79 -25.00
N SER A 579 87.58 21.36 -25.64
CA SER A 579 87.62 22.65 -26.35
C SER A 579 87.72 23.89 -25.45
N LYS A 580 88.26 23.74 -24.22
CA LYS A 580 88.52 24.82 -23.25
C LYS A 580 89.98 24.90 -22.80
N LYS A 581 90.88 24.31 -23.58
CA LYS A 581 92.34 24.46 -23.47
C LYS A 581 92.98 24.64 -24.85
N ASP A 582 92.82 25.84 -25.40
CA ASP A 582 93.74 26.54 -26.28
C ASP A 582 93.49 28.06 -26.09
#